data_AF-A0A0D9NP64-F1
#
_entry.id   AF-A0A0D9NP64-F1
#
_cell.length_a   1.000
_cell.length_b   1.000
_cell.length_c   1.000
_cell.angle_alpha   90.00
_cell.angle_beta   90.00
_cell.angle_gamma   90.00
#
_symmetry.space_group_name_H-M   'P 1'
#
loop_
_entity.id
_entity.type
_entity.pdbx_description
1 polymer ?
#
loop_
_entity_poly.entity_id
_entity_poly.type
_entity_poly.pdbx_seq_one_letter_code
_entity_poly.pdbx_strand_id
1 'polypeptide(L)'
;MHPLSASLGNAFAKGWPSWHRLRLGNNLGDEEAKLQLPVDMATIMAEAHKKSQSSSIAAFAGAWVEKSLITLIYGSNVIETTGSTLGITTRLCQDIFRGKPVDAYIDKQDPAYPEHLENLAETHRKSDMANVVRSRREVIGHANALRFMIDHVILNNGAWSEKLILQTHRILYEGIDDDVVPGKYRTHEVAVCYSSPGDKKKKKKTSLCMRA
;
A
#
# COMPACT_ATOMS: atom_id res chain seq x y z
N MET A 1 13.37 18.27 28.86
CA MET A 1 12.25 18.17 27.90
C MET A 1 12.54 19.08 26.72
N HIS A 2 12.99 18.51 25.60
CA HIS A 2 13.13 19.18 24.31
C HIS A 2 12.50 18.25 23.26
N PRO A 3 11.52 18.70 22.46
CA PRO A 3 10.99 17.90 21.38
C PRO A 3 11.91 18.02 20.16
N LEU A 4 12.49 16.89 19.74
CA LEU A 4 13.15 16.78 18.44
C LEU A 4 12.09 16.82 17.34
N SER A 5 11.81 18.04 16.87
CA SER A 5 11.21 18.30 15.56
C SER A 5 12.23 17.89 14.48
N ALA A 6 12.25 16.61 14.10
CA ALA A 6 12.89 16.19 12.86
C ALA A 6 11.96 16.52 11.70
N SER A 7 12.18 17.71 11.11
CA SER A 7 11.58 18.11 9.85
C SER A 7 12.01 17.11 8.77
N LEU A 8 11.06 16.35 8.20
CA LEU A 8 11.22 15.60 6.94
C LEU A 8 11.30 16.56 5.72
N GLY A 9 11.81 17.77 5.91
CA GLY A 9 12.03 18.74 4.86
C GLY A 9 13.24 18.34 4.00
N ASN A 10 12.97 18.10 2.72
CA ASN A 10 13.93 18.16 1.61
C ASN A 10 14.79 16.93 1.27
N ALA A 11 14.33 15.71 1.56
CA ALA A 11 15.00 14.51 1.00
C ALA A 11 14.93 14.40 -0.54
N PHE A 12 13.99 15.10 -1.18
CA PHE A 12 13.75 15.03 -2.64
C PHE A 12 14.15 16.29 -3.42
N ALA A 13 14.68 17.33 -2.75
CA ALA A 13 14.98 18.62 -3.39
C ALA A 13 16.22 18.61 -4.31
N LYS A 14 17.05 17.55 -4.25
CA LYS A 14 18.31 17.43 -5.02
C LYS A 14 18.30 16.32 -6.08
N GLY A 15 17.12 15.78 -6.40
CA GLY A 15 16.98 14.62 -7.28
C GLY A 15 17.06 13.29 -6.53
N TRP A 16 16.61 12.21 -7.19
CA TRP A 16 16.62 10.86 -6.64
C TRP A 16 18.07 10.37 -6.41
N PRO A 17 18.37 9.68 -5.29
CA PRO A 17 19.65 9.01 -5.10
C PRO A 17 19.92 8.02 -6.25
N SER A 18 21.19 7.74 -6.58
CA SER A 18 21.49 6.75 -7.63
C SER A 18 20.87 5.39 -7.27
N TRP A 19 19.92 4.93 -8.08
CA TRP A 19 19.13 3.71 -7.87
C TRP A 19 19.97 2.47 -7.58
N HIS A 20 21.21 2.42 -8.07
CA HIS A 20 22.14 1.30 -7.87
C HIS A 20 22.59 1.06 -6.42
N ARG A 21 22.26 1.93 -5.46
CA ARG A 21 22.81 1.85 -4.09
C ARG A 21 21.78 1.67 -2.97
N LEU A 22 20.48 1.77 -3.24
CA LEU A 22 19.46 1.52 -2.22
C LEU A 22 19.14 0.02 -2.21
N ARG A 23 19.73 -0.70 -1.26
CA ARG A 23 19.29 -2.04 -0.85
C ARG A 23 18.60 -1.89 0.48
N LEU A 24 17.33 -2.29 0.54
CA LEU A 24 16.54 -2.19 1.77
C LEU A 24 17.19 -2.97 2.91
N GLY A 25 17.82 -4.13 2.65
CA GLY A 25 18.49 -4.93 3.68
C GLY A 25 19.59 -4.18 4.47
N ASN A 26 20.32 -3.25 3.84
CA ASN A 26 21.34 -2.47 4.55
C ASN A 26 20.73 -1.33 5.38
N ASN A 27 19.67 -0.69 4.87
CA ASN A 27 19.00 0.41 5.56
C ASN A 27 18.05 -0.09 6.66
N LEU A 28 17.51 -1.30 6.53
CA LEU A 28 16.68 -1.96 7.55
C LEU A 28 17.48 -2.20 8.82
N GLY A 29 18.72 -2.70 8.73
CA GLY A 29 19.58 -2.87 9.90
C GLY A 29 19.88 -1.57 10.63
N ASP A 30 20.10 -0.48 9.89
CA ASP A 30 20.31 0.86 10.47
C ASP A 30 19.03 1.42 11.13
N GLU A 31 17.85 1.18 10.55
CA GLU A 31 16.57 1.61 11.13
C GLU A 31 16.14 0.73 12.32
N GLU A 32 16.41 -0.57 12.30
CA GLU A 32 16.20 -1.50 13.42
C GLU A 32 17.02 -1.06 14.64
N ALA A 33 18.29 -0.68 14.41
CA ALA A 33 19.16 -0.13 15.45
C ALA A 33 18.63 1.20 16.03
N LYS A 34 18.05 2.07 15.19
CA LYS A 34 17.46 3.35 15.63
C LYS A 34 16.15 3.18 16.39
N LEU A 35 15.30 2.25 15.97
CA LEU A 35 13.98 2.03 16.55
C LEU A 35 14.01 1.16 17.80
N GLN A 36 15.18 0.62 18.18
CA GLN A 36 15.35 -0.28 19.33
C GLN A 36 14.32 -1.42 19.30
N LEU A 37 14.04 -1.95 18.10
CA LEU A 37 13.07 -3.01 17.96
C LEU A 37 13.56 -4.24 18.74
N PRO A 38 12.71 -4.85 19.57
CA PRO A 38 13.15 -5.81 20.59
C PRO A 38 13.72 -7.12 20.02
N VAL A 39 13.59 -7.36 18.71
CA VAL A 39 14.16 -8.51 18.00
C VAL A 39 14.46 -8.09 16.55
N ASP A 40 15.67 -8.36 16.08
CA ASP A 40 16.11 -8.19 14.68
C ASP A 40 15.21 -9.00 13.72
N MET A 41 14.70 -8.40 12.63
CA MET A 41 13.83 -9.09 11.68
C MET A 41 14.54 -10.24 10.99
N ALA A 42 15.85 -10.13 10.75
CA ALA A 42 16.64 -11.23 10.22
C ALA A 42 16.70 -12.39 11.22
N THR A 43 16.76 -12.11 12.52
CA THR A 43 16.62 -13.11 13.60
C THR A 43 15.21 -13.70 13.67
N ILE A 44 14.14 -12.91 13.50
CA ILE A 44 12.76 -13.44 13.43
C ILE A 44 12.60 -14.37 12.24
N MET A 45 13.09 -13.98 11.06
CA MET A 45 13.02 -14.78 9.84
C MET A 45 13.93 -16.01 9.92
N ALA A 46 15.14 -15.87 10.44
CA ALA A 46 16.08 -16.98 10.63
C ALA A 46 15.60 -17.98 11.69
N GLU A 47 14.95 -17.53 12.76
CA GLU A 47 14.37 -18.40 13.80
C GLU A 47 13.08 -19.06 13.30
N ALA A 48 12.29 -18.37 12.47
CA ALA A 48 11.18 -18.96 11.72
C ALA A 48 11.66 -20.05 10.74
N HIS A 49 12.86 -19.89 10.18
CA HIS A 49 13.52 -20.92 9.36
C HIS A 49 14.19 -22.04 10.19
N LYS A 50 14.69 -21.76 11.40
CA LYS A 50 15.39 -22.73 12.27
C LYS A 50 14.48 -23.61 13.12
N LYS A 51 13.31 -23.12 13.54
CA LYS A 51 12.41 -23.86 14.43
C LYS A 51 11.18 -24.37 13.70
N SER A 52 11.35 -25.51 13.05
CA SER A 52 10.27 -26.46 12.75
C SER A 52 9.65 -27.11 14.02
N GLN A 53 9.81 -26.52 15.22
CA GLN A 53 9.32 -27.10 16.49
C GLN A 53 8.66 -26.08 17.47
N SER A 54 8.22 -24.88 17.03
CA SER A 54 7.17 -24.17 17.78
C SER A 54 6.14 -23.55 16.84
N SER A 55 5.13 -24.35 16.54
CA SER A 55 3.98 -23.98 15.71
C SER A 55 3.24 -22.72 16.17
N SER A 56 3.43 -22.23 17.40
CA SER A 56 2.66 -21.10 17.96
C SER A 56 3.30 -19.73 17.75
N ILE A 57 4.62 -19.56 17.90
CA ILE A 57 5.29 -18.25 17.79
C ILE A 57 5.42 -17.85 16.32
N ALA A 58 5.82 -18.76 15.44
CA ALA A 58 5.88 -18.49 14.00
C ALA A 58 4.49 -18.22 13.42
N ALA A 59 3.46 -18.95 13.87
CA ALA A 59 2.08 -18.69 13.48
C ALA A 59 1.57 -17.35 14.00
N PHE A 60 1.90 -16.99 15.24
CA PHE A 60 1.56 -15.68 15.81
C PHE A 60 2.25 -14.54 15.06
N ALA A 61 3.56 -14.65 14.80
CA ALA A 61 4.31 -13.68 14.03
C ALA A 61 3.74 -13.55 12.60
N GLY A 62 3.43 -14.67 11.95
CA GLY A 62 2.79 -14.69 10.64
C GLY A 62 1.44 -13.98 10.63
N ALA A 63 0.58 -14.27 11.62
CA ALA A 63 -0.73 -13.63 11.77
C ALA A 63 -0.62 -12.12 12.07
N TRP A 64 0.36 -11.71 12.87
CA TRP A 64 0.63 -10.30 13.16
C TRP A 64 1.13 -9.54 11.93
N VAL A 65 2.06 -10.14 11.17
CA VAL A 65 2.55 -9.57 9.90
C VAL A 65 1.40 -9.46 8.91
N GLU A 66 0.62 -10.52 8.70
CA GLU A 66 -0.55 -10.50 7.81
C GLU A 66 -1.52 -9.37 8.19
N LYS A 67 -1.89 -9.26 9.47
CA LYS A 67 -2.77 -8.19 9.97
C LYS A 67 -2.19 -6.80 9.73
N SER A 68 -0.88 -6.63 9.94
CA SER A 68 -0.19 -5.34 9.73
C SER A 68 -0.20 -4.94 8.26
N LEU A 69 0.06 -5.88 7.35
CA LEU A 69 0.02 -5.63 5.90
C LEU A 69 -1.40 -5.30 5.41
N ILE A 70 -2.41 -6.00 5.91
CA ILE A 70 -3.83 -5.70 5.63
C ILE A 70 -4.19 -4.29 6.11
N THR A 71 -3.74 -3.93 7.30
CA THR A 71 -4.00 -2.61 7.89
C THR A 71 -3.31 -1.50 7.10
N LEU A 72 -2.09 -1.74 6.60
CA LEU A 72 -1.37 -0.84 5.71
C LEU A 72 -2.15 -0.61 4.41
N ILE A 73 -2.64 -1.67 3.77
CA ILE A 73 -3.43 -1.58 2.53
C ILE A 73 -4.72 -0.80 2.78
N TYR A 74 -5.48 -1.18 3.81
CA TYR A 74 -6.72 -0.49 4.19
C TYR A 74 -6.47 1.00 4.44
N GLY A 75 -5.44 1.35 5.23
CA GLY A 75 -5.08 2.73 5.50
C GLY A 75 -4.71 3.51 4.23
N SER A 76 -3.96 2.89 3.31
CA SER A 76 -3.61 3.49 2.03
C SER A 76 -4.85 3.83 1.20
N ASN A 77 -5.82 2.90 1.12
CA ASN A 77 -7.05 3.15 0.37
C ASN A 77 -7.95 4.20 1.05
N VAL A 78 -8.04 4.19 2.39
CA VAL A 78 -8.82 5.19 3.13
C VAL A 78 -8.30 6.61 2.89
N ILE A 79 -6.97 6.82 2.86
CA ILE A 79 -6.37 8.14 2.60
C ILE A 79 -6.79 8.67 1.22
N GLU A 80 -6.93 7.79 0.24
CA GLU A 80 -7.34 8.13 -1.13
C GLU A 80 -8.86 8.16 -1.31
N THR A 81 -9.66 7.85 -0.28
CA THR A 81 -11.12 7.65 -0.38
C THR A 81 -11.48 6.57 -1.41
N THR A 82 -10.65 5.55 -1.52
CA THR A 82 -10.74 4.40 -2.43
C THR A 82 -10.96 3.11 -1.66
N GLY A 83 -11.10 1.98 -2.36
CA GLY A 83 -11.20 0.67 -1.72
C GLY A 83 -12.52 0.44 -0.97
N SER A 84 -12.50 -0.42 0.05
CA SER A 84 -13.70 -0.96 0.73
C SER A 84 -13.53 -1.00 2.26
N THR A 85 -14.46 -1.63 2.97
CA THR A 85 -14.40 -1.79 4.44
C THR A 85 -13.14 -2.56 4.85
N LEU A 86 -12.74 -2.44 6.11
CA LEU A 86 -11.66 -3.26 6.67
C LEU A 86 -11.98 -4.76 6.58
N GLY A 87 -13.25 -5.14 6.78
CA GLY A 87 -13.70 -6.53 6.72
C GLY A 87 -13.59 -7.13 5.31
N ILE A 88 -13.97 -6.38 4.27
CA ILE A 88 -13.79 -6.81 2.89
C ILE A 88 -12.31 -6.81 2.51
N THR A 89 -11.58 -5.74 2.85
CA THR A 89 -10.14 -5.64 2.58
C THR A 89 -9.38 -6.82 3.17
N THR A 90 -9.72 -7.21 4.40
CA THR A 90 -9.14 -8.37 5.08
C THR A 90 -9.35 -9.64 4.27
N ARG A 91 -10.58 -9.94 3.85
CA ARG A 91 -10.91 -11.15 3.08
C ARG A 91 -10.15 -11.22 1.75
N LEU A 92 -10.14 -10.11 1.00
CA LEU A 92 -9.46 -10.03 -0.30
C LEU A 92 -7.95 -10.22 -0.14
N CYS A 93 -7.33 -9.50 0.80
CA CYS A 93 -5.89 -9.58 1.04
C CYS A 93 -5.48 -10.98 1.51
N GLN A 94 -6.25 -11.60 2.40
CA GLN A 94 -5.99 -12.95 2.88
C GLN A 94 -5.98 -13.98 1.74
N ASP A 95 -6.94 -13.92 0.82
CA ASP A 95 -6.96 -14.82 -0.32
C ASP A 95 -5.76 -14.58 -1.26
N ILE A 96 -5.42 -13.32 -1.52
CA ILE A 96 -4.25 -12.94 -2.35
C ILE A 96 -2.93 -13.40 -1.72
N PHE A 97 -2.74 -13.17 -0.42
CA PHE A 97 -1.51 -13.56 0.30
C PHE A 97 -1.36 -15.08 0.38
N ARG A 98 -2.47 -15.82 0.35
CA ARG A 98 -2.49 -17.28 0.24
C ARG A 98 -2.33 -17.78 -1.20
N GLY A 99 -2.13 -16.88 -2.16
CA GLY A 99 -1.92 -17.20 -3.57
C GLY A 99 -3.19 -17.60 -4.32
N LYS A 100 -4.37 -17.36 -3.76
CA LYS A 100 -5.63 -17.63 -4.46
C LYS A 100 -5.91 -16.51 -5.49
N PRO A 101 -6.42 -16.86 -6.68
CA PRO A 101 -6.89 -15.86 -7.62
C PRO A 101 -8.14 -15.17 -7.04
N VAL A 102 -8.20 -13.85 -7.17
CA VAL A 102 -9.33 -13.03 -6.72
C VAL A 102 -9.76 -12.13 -7.87
N ASP A 103 -11.03 -12.21 -8.26
CA ASP A 103 -11.62 -11.34 -9.27
C ASP A 103 -12.14 -10.04 -8.64
N ALA A 104 -12.00 -8.93 -9.38
CA ALA A 104 -12.62 -7.67 -9.03
C ALA A 104 -14.15 -7.73 -9.19
N TYR A 105 -14.67 -8.52 -10.14
CA TYR A 105 -16.10 -8.80 -10.23
C TYR A 105 -16.57 -9.59 -9.00
N ILE A 106 -17.77 -9.26 -8.53
CA ILE A 106 -18.48 -9.96 -7.48
C ILE A 106 -19.92 -10.11 -7.92
N ASP A 107 -20.48 -11.29 -7.72
CA ASP A 107 -21.87 -11.54 -8.08
C ASP A 107 -22.83 -10.78 -7.15
N LYS A 108 -23.98 -10.32 -7.67
CA LYS A 108 -24.98 -9.62 -6.85
C LYS A 108 -25.62 -10.50 -5.77
N GLN A 109 -25.58 -11.82 -5.95
CA GLN A 109 -26.02 -12.81 -4.97
C GLN A 109 -24.96 -13.10 -3.90
N ASP A 110 -23.72 -12.63 -4.09
CA ASP A 110 -22.68 -12.80 -3.08
C ASP A 110 -23.05 -12.00 -1.81
N PRO A 111 -22.97 -12.61 -0.61
CA PRO A 111 -23.35 -11.94 0.63
C PRO A 111 -22.48 -10.73 0.97
N ALA A 112 -21.29 -10.59 0.39
CA ALA A 112 -20.44 -9.41 0.54
C ALA A 112 -20.84 -8.25 -0.38
N TYR A 113 -21.67 -8.47 -1.42
CA TYR A 113 -22.07 -7.41 -2.35
C TYR A 113 -22.82 -6.25 -1.68
N PRO A 114 -23.80 -6.48 -0.79
CA PRO A 114 -24.48 -5.40 -0.07
C PRO A 114 -23.54 -4.55 0.80
N GLU A 115 -22.55 -5.18 1.45
CA GLU A 115 -21.55 -4.48 2.29
C GLU A 115 -20.69 -3.52 1.46
N HIS A 116 -20.38 -3.86 0.20
CA HIS A 116 -19.72 -2.92 -0.71
C HIS A 116 -20.60 -1.71 -1.03
N LEU A 117 -21.90 -1.92 -1.28
CA LEU A 117 -22.83 -0.83 -1.61
C LEU A 117 -23.01 0.13 -0.44
N GLU A 118 -23.08 -0.40 0.78
CA GLU A 118 -23.15 0.37 2.02
C GLU A 118 -21.88 1.21 2.22
N ASN A 119 -20.69 0.61 2.08
CA ASN A 119 -19.44 1.34 2.15
C ASN A 119 -19.35 2.48 1.13
N LEU A 120 -19.78 2.23 -0.12
CA LEU A 120 -19.84 3.27 -1.16
C LEU A 120 -20.76 4.42 -0.73
N ALA A 121 -21.92 4.12 -0.16
CA ALA A 121 -22.85 5.15 0.31
C ALA A 121 -22.27 5.97 1.47
N GLU A 122 -21.67 5.30 2.46
CA GLU A 122 -21.03 5.94 3.63
C GLU A 122 -19.86 6.84 3.25
N THR A 123 -19.12 6.46 2.21
CA THR A 123 -17.98 7.22 1.67
C THR A 123 -18.38 8.21 0.58
N HIS A 124 -19.69 8.47 0.40
CA HIS A 124 -20.25 9.39 -0.59
C HIS A 124 -19.85 9.10 -2.04
N ARG A 125 -19.60 7.82 -2.34
CA ARG A 125 -19.36 7.29 -3.69
C ARG A 125 -20.65 6.72 -4.25
N LYS A 126 -20.74 6.60 -5.58
CA LYS A 126 -21.93 6.06 -6.23
C LYS A 126 -22.06 4.57 -5.93
N SER A 127 -23.14 4.16 -5.25
CA SER A 127 -23.40 2.76 -4.92
C SER A 127 -23.95 1.97 -6.12
N ASP A 128 -23.06 1.57 -7.03
CA ASP A 128 -23.39 0.70 -8.17
C ASP A 128 -22.31 -0.37 -8.42
N MET A 129 -22.63 -1.35 -9.29
CA MET A 129 -21.70 -2.46 -9.59
C MET A 129 -20.35 -1.97 -10.12
N ALA A 130 -20.31 -0.93 -10.95
CA ALA A 130 -19.06 -0.43 -11.51
C ALA A 130 -18.12 0.10 -10.41
N ASN A 131 -18.66 0.84 -9.44
CA ASN A 131 -17.91 1.36 -8.30
C ASN A 131 -17.51 0.26 -7.31
N VAL A 132 -18.35 -0.78 -7.14
CA VAL A 132 -17.97 -1.97 -6.36
C VAL A 132 -16.77 -2.66 -6.99
N VAL A 133 -16.81 -2.92 -8.30
CA VAL A 133 -15.72 -3.55 -9.05
C VAL A 133 -14.46 -2.70 -8.98
N ARG A 134 -14.57 -1.37 -9.15
CA ARG A 134 -13.43 -0.45 -9.02
C ARG A 134 -12.81 -0.53 -7.62
N SER A 135 -13.62 -0.43 -6.56
CA SER A 135 -13.16 -0.50 -5.17
C SER A 135 -12.46 -1.82 -4.85
N ARG A 136 -12.99 -2.94 -5.34
CA ARG A 136 -12.34 -4.26 -5.21
C ARG A 136 -11.01 -4.30 -5.97
N ARG A 137 -10.98 -3.77 -7.20
CA ARG A 137 -9.77 -3.73 -8.03
C ARG A 137 -8.67 -2.91 -7.38
N GLU A 138 -8.99 -1.78 -6.76
CA GLU A 138 -8.04 -0.96 -6.01
C GLU A 138 -7.41 -1.78 -4.86
N VAL A 139 -8.22 -2.44 -4.03
CA VAL A 139 -7.69 -3.32 -2.95
C VAL A 139 -6.81 -4.44 -3.51
N ILE A 140 -7.26 -5.12 -4.58
CA ILE A 140 -6.52 -6.22 -5.22
C ILE A 140 -5.18 -5.73 -5.78
N GLY A 141 -5.18 -4.57 -6.45
CA GLY A 141 -3.97 -3.92 -6.99
C GLY A 141 -2.97 -3.58 -5.90
N HIS A 142 -3.42 -2.97 -4.79
CA HIS A 142 -2.56 -2.67 -3.64
C HIS A 142 -1.96 -3.94 -3.01
N ALA A 143 -2.77 -4.98 -2.80
CA ALA A 143 -2.31 -6.23 -2.22
C ALA A 143 -1.28 -6.95 -3.12
N ASN A 144 -1.53 -7.01 -4.43
CA ASN A 144 -0.59 -7.60 -5.38
C ASN A 144 0.70 -6.78 -5.53
N ALA A 145 0.61 -5.45 -5.56
CA ALA A 145 1.76 -4.57 -5.63
C ALA A 145 2.64 -4.70 -4.37
N LEU A 146 2.02 -4.74 -3.18
CA LEU A 146 2.73 -4.96 -1.92
C LEU A 146 3.40 -6.33 -1.89
N ARG A 147 2.69 -7.39 -2.27
CA ARG A 147 3.24 -8.75 -2.36
C ARG A 147 4.44 -8.81 -3.31
N PHE A 148 4.33 -8.19 -4.48
CA PHE A 148 5.40 -8.10 -5.47
C PHE A 148 6.63 -7.39 -4.90
N MET A 149 6.44 -6.27 -4.20
CA MET A 149 7.52 -5.51 -3.57
C MET A 149 8.19 -6.26 -2.42
N ILE A 150 7.42 -6.94 -1.57
CA ILE A 150 7.95 -7.80 -0.50
C ILE A 150 8.82 -8.90 -1.11
N ASP A 151 8.30 -9.61 -2.12
CA ASP A 151 9.02 -10.67 -2.79
C ASP A 151 10.34 -10.16 -3.42
N HIS A 152 10.29 -9.10 -4.22
CA HIS A 152 11.45 -8.63 -4.96
C HIS A 152 12.48 -7.92 -4.08
N VAL A 153 12.03 -7.08 -3.15
CA VAL A 153 12.94 -6.18 -2.41
C VAL A 153 13.32 -6.74 -1.05
N ILE A 154 12.39 -7.40 -0.36
CA ILE A 154 12.65 -7.93 0.99
C ILE A 154 13.17 -9.36 0.89
N LEU A 155 12.41 -10.28 0.28
CA LEU A 155 12.75 -11.70 0.26
C LEU A 155 13.94 -11.98 -0.66
N ASN A 156 13.96 -11.37 -1.85
CA ASN A 156 15.01 -11.55 -2.84
C ASN A 156 16.16 -10.52 -2.73
N ASN A 157 16.11 -9.61 -1.75
CA ASN A 157 17.09 -8.53 -1.55
C ASN A 157 17.42 -7.74 -2.85
N GLY A 158 16.41 -7.55 -3.69
CA GLY A 158 16.51 -6.86 -4.96
C GLY A 158 16.80 -5.37 -4.76
N ALA A 159 17.63 -4.81 -5.64
CA ALA A 159 17.87 -3.37 -5.64
C ALA A 159 16.63 -2.63 -6.16
N TRP A 160 16.40 -1.43 -5.60
CA TRP A 160 15.44 -0.51 -6.18
C TRP A 160 15.87 -0.13 -7.60
N SER A 161 14.93 -0.18 -8.53
CA SER A 161 15.16 0.27 -9.90
C SER A 161 13.90 0.92 -10.45
N GLU A 162 14.08 1.80 -11.41
CA GLU A 162 12.99 2.39 -12.16
C GLU A 162 12.07 1.32 -12.76
N LYS A 163 12.66 0.27 -13.36
CA LYS A 163 11.90 -0.88 -13.90
C LYS A 163 11.01 -1.54 -12.84
N LEU A 164 11.54 -1.74 -11.63
CA LEU A 164 10.77 -2.31 -10.53
C LEU A 164 9.60 -1.40 -10.15
N ILE A 165 9.84 -0.09 -10.01
CA ILE A 165 8.81 0.89 -9.64
C ILE A 165 7.72 0.98 -10.70
N LEU A 166 8.08 1.04 -11.99
CA LEU A 166 7.12 1.07 -13.09
C LEU A 166 6.31 -0.24 -13.13
N GLN A 167 6.93 -1.39 -12.86
CA GLN A 167 6.19 -2.65 -12.78
C GLN A 167 5.24 -2.69 -11.58
N THR A 168 5.66 -2.21 -10.41
CA THR A 168 4.79 -2.07 -9.23
C THR A 168 3.63 -1.15 -9.51
N HIS A 169 3.87 0.00 -10.14
CA HIS A 169 2.83 0.95 -10.55
C HIS A 169 1.85 0.32 -11.55
N ARG A 170 2.34 -0.51 -12.48
CA ARG A 170 1.46 -1.29 -13.36
C ARG A 170 0.55 -2.21 -12.56
N ILE A 171 1.11 -3.04 -11.68
CA ILE A 171 0.34 -4.00 -10.86
C ILE A 171 -0.70 -3.27 -9.99
N LEU A 172 -0.33 -2.11 -9.44
CA LEU A 172 -1.18 -1.29 -8.61
C LEU A 172 -2.43 -0.79 -9.37
N TYR A 173 -2.26 -0.44 -10.65
CA TYR A 173 -3.22 0.39 -11.38
C TYR A 173 -3.87 -0.28 -12.60
N GLU A 174 -3.42 -1.48 -12.98
CA GLU A 174 -3.95 -2.21 -14.14
C GLU A 174 -5.48 -2.39 -14.05
N GLY A 175 -6.20 -1.99 -15.10
CA GLY A 175 -7.66 -2.14 -15.20
C GLY A 175 -8.46 -1.10 -14.43
N ILE A 176 -7.82 -0.08 -13.86
CA ILE A 176 -8.51 1.13 -13.39
C ILE A 176 -8.79 2.02 -14.61
N ASP A 177 -10.04 2.43 -14.79
CA ASP A 177 -10.51 3.21 -15.94
C ASP A 177 -10.43 4.71 -15.61
N ASP A 178 -9.28 5.32 -15.87
CA ASP A 178 -9.05 6.77 -15.85
C ASP A 178 -7.85 7.17 -16.74
N ASP A 179 -7.32 8.38 -16.56
CA ASP A 179 -6.28 8.98 -17.41
C ASP A 179 -4.84 8.53 -17.07
N VAL A 180 -4.66 7.73 -16.02
CA VAL A 180 -3.35 7.20 -15.64
C VAL A 180 -3.02 5.97 -16.47
N VAL A 181 -1.85 5.97 -17.10
CA VAL A 181 -1.35 4.82 -17.86
C VAL A 181 -0.51 3.91 -16.95
N PRO A 182 -0.92 2.66 -16.68
CA PRO A 182 -0.21 1.77 -15.76
C PRO A 182 1.24 1.52 -16.18
N GLY A 183 2.14 1.68 -15.21
CA GLY A 183 3.58 1.50 -15.40
C GLY A 183 4.27 2.47 -16.36
N LYS A 184 3.69 3.65 -16.59
CA LYS A 184 4.36 4.75 -17.29
C LYS A 184 4.39 6.00 -16.41
N TYR A 185 5.40 6.84 -16.63
CA TYR A 185 5.35 8.21 -16.13
C TYR A 185 4.20 8.96 -16.78
N ARG A 186 3.64 9.90 -16.02
CA ARG A 186 2.67 10.87 -16.55
C ARG A 186 3.31 11.73 -17.63
N THR A 187 2.48 12.17 -18.57
CA THR A 187 2.88 13.01 -19.72
C THR A 187 2.38 14.45 -19.60
N HIS A 188 1.67 14.77 -18.53
CA HIS A 188 1.06 16.07 -18.28
C HIS A 188 1.29 16.50 -16.83
N GLU A 189 1.14 17.81 -16.57
CA GLU A 189 1.25 18.37 -15.23
C GLU A 189 0.06 17.97 -14.37
N VAL A 190 0.33 17.57 -13.12
CA VAL A 190 -0.70 17.22 -12.13
C VAL A 190 -0.52 18.15 -10.94
N ALA A 191 -1.65 18.66 -10.42
CA ALA A 191 -1.66 19.59 -9.30
C ALA A 191 -2.14 18.88 -8.03
N VAL A 192 -1.34 18.91 -6.98
CA VAL A 192 -1.72 18.36 -5.68
C VAL A 192 -2.52 19.43 -4.92
N CYS A 193 -3.73 19.08 -4.49
CA CYS A 193 -4.56 19.95 -3.65
C CYS A 193 -4.57 19.42 -2.21
N TYR A 194 -4.18 20.27 -1.26
CA TYR A 194 -4.38 20.00 0.16
C TYR A 194 -5.61 20.77 0.65
N SER A 195 -6.46 20.14 1.45
CA SER A 195 -7.50 20.82 2.23
C SER A 195 -7.13 20.78 3.71
N SER A 196 -7.08 21.92 4.37
CA SER A 196 -6.90 21.95 5.82
C SER A 196 -8.23 21.61 6.51
N PRO A 197 -8.21 20.90 7.65
CA PRO A 197 -9.43 20.67 8.43
C PRO A 197 -10.08 22.02 8.80
N GLY A 198 -11.34 22.23 8.35
CA GLY A 198 -12.11 23.45 8.65
C GLY A 198 -12.20 24.49 7.51
N ASP A 199 -11.55 24.26 6.36
CA ASP A 199 -11.63 25.19 5.23
C ASP A 199 -13.02 25.23 4.57
N LYS A 200 -13.86 26.19 4.99
CA LYS A 200 -15.11 26.52 4.31
C LYS A 200 -14.82 27.12 2.93
N LYS A 201 -14.84 26.30 1.87
CA LYS A 201 -15.05 26.53 0.40
C LYS A 201 -14.69 27.90 -0.28
N LYS A 202 -14.03 28.86 0.37
CA LYS A 202 -13.86 30.25 -0.13
C LYS A 202 -12.41 30.75 -0.22
N LYS A 203 -11.39 29.98 0.15
CA LYS A 203 -9.99 30.36 -0.11
C LYS A 203 -9.44 29.59 -1.30
N LYS A 204 -8.77 30.32 -2.23
CA LYS A 204 -8.05 29.74 -3.37
C LYS A 204 -7.15 28.62 -2.84
N LYS A 205 -7.44 27.39 -3.24
CA LYS A 205 -6.62 26.21 -2.91
C LYS A 205 -5.23 26.46 -3.47
N THR A 206 -4.21 26.49 -2.62
CA THR A 206 -2.81 26.45 -3.06
C THR A 206 -2.55 25.08 -3.64
N SER A 207 -2.58 24.98 -4.96
CA SER A 207 -2.25 23.77 -5.69
C SER A 207 -0.75 23.75 -5.99
N LEU A 208 -0.03 22.73 -5.56
CA LEU A 208 1.36 22.53 -5.97
C LEU A 208 1.34 21.76 -7.29
N CYS A 209 1.66 22.43 -8.40
CA CYS A 209 1.86 21.76 -9.69
C CYS A 209 3.22 21.05 -9.70
N MET A 210 3.22 19.75 -9.95
CA MET A 210 4.45 18.99 -10.20
C MET A 210 4.66 18.89 -11.71
N ARG A 211 5.82 19.33 -12.21
CA ARG A 211 6.21 19.20 -13.63
C ARG A 211 6.51 17.75 -13.98
N ALA A 212 6.03 17.31 -15.15
CA ALA A 212 6.27 15.96 -15.65
C ALA A 212 7.76 15.72 -15.91
#